data_AF-A0A9E3N528-F1
#
_entry.id   AF-A0A9E3N528-F1
#
_cell.length_a   1.000
_cell.length_b   1.000
_cell.length_c   1.000
_cell.angle_alpha   90.00
_cell.angle_beta   90.00
_cell.angle_gamma   90.00
#
_symmetry.space_group_name_H-M   'P 1'
#
loop_
_entity.id
_entity.type
_entity.pdbx_description
1 polymer ?
#
loop_
_entity_poly.entity_id
_entity_poly.type
_entity_poly.pdbx_seq_one_letter_code
_entity_poly.pdbx_strand_id
1 'polypeptide(L)' 'MNLFRSPARKAFALSLMAAALTACTTVGPDYHAPNEAVVKRDAANAPFMGATEQPFKSDPLPADWWRLYQDPLLDKLIA' A
#
# COMPACT_ATOMS: atom_id res chain seq x y z
N MET A 1 -4.27 44.62 -28.78
CA MET A 1 -4.35 43.24 -28.26
C MET A 1 -3.74 42.29 -29.29
N ASN A 2 -2.61 41.63 -29.01
CA ASN A 2 -2.21 40.34 -29.64
C ASN A 2 -0.99 39.73 -28.96
N LEU A 3 -0.99 39.77 -27.63
CA LEU A 3 0.01 39.10 -26.78
C LEU A 3 -0.15 37.55 -26.79
N PHE A 4 -1.04 36.99 -27.61
CA PHE A 4 -1.42 35.56 -27.62
C PHE A 4 -0.73 34.70 -28.70
N ARG A 5 0.15 35.27 -29.56
CA ARG A 5 0.79 34.52 -30.66
C ARG A 5 2.32 34.36 -30.55
N SER A 6 2.94 34.75 -29.44
CA SER A 6 4.39 34.52 -29.28
C SER A 6 4.68 33.05 -28.96
N PRO A 7 5.51 32.34 -29.75
CA PRO A 7 5.86 30.94 -29.49
C PRO A 7 6.50 30.76 -28.10
N ALA A 8 7.19 31.78 -27.60
CA ALA A 8 7.75 31.83 -26.25
C ALA A 8 6.71 31.68 -25.13
N ARG A 9 5.50 32.24 -25.30
CA ARG A 9 4.41 32.11 -24.30
C ARG A 9 3.80 30.72 -24.30
N LYS A 10 3.69 30.10 -25.48
CA LYS A 10 3.22 28.72 -25.62
C LYS A 10 4.24 27.73 -25.03
N ALA A 11 5.53 27.94 -25.28
CA ALA A 11 6.60 27.16 -24.68
C ALA A 11 6.59 27.27 -23.14
N PHE A 12 6.44 28.48 -22.61
CA PHE A 12 6.38 28.70 -21.16
C PHE A 12 5.15 28.03 -20.51
N ALA A 13 3.96 28.14 -21.13
CA ALA A 13 2.76 27.46 -20.65
C ALA A 13 2.89 25.94 -20.71
N LEU A 14 3.52 25.39 -21.75
CA LEU A 14 3.78 23.95 -21.88
C LEU A 14 4.74 23.45 -20.79
N SER A 15 5.80 24.20 -20.48
CA SER A 15 6.74 23.84 -19.40
C SER A 15 6.09 23.87 -18.02
N LEU A 16 5.24 24.87 -17.74
CA LEU A 16 4.46 24.94 -16.49
C LEU A 16 3.51 23.74 -16.34
N MET A 17 2.85 23.37 -17.44
CA MET A 17 1.92 22.25 -17.44
C MET A 17 2.65 20.91 -17.27
N ALA A 18 3.84 20.75 -17.89
CA ALA A 18 4.69 19.57 -17.68
C ALA A 18 5.21 19.46 -16.24
N ALA A 19 5.57 20.58 -15.60
CA ALA A 19 6.00 20.59 -14.19
C ALA A 19 4.85 20.31 -13.21
N ALA A 20 3.61 20.69 -13.55
CA ALA A 20 2.44 20.34 -12.73
C ALA A 20 2.15 18.82 -12.73
N LEU A 21 2.52 18.11 -13.79
CA LEU A 21 2.39 16.66 -13.87
C LEU A 21 3.39 15.89 -12.99
N THR A 22 4.52 16.52 -12.61
CA THR A 22 5.50 15.91 -11.70
C THR A 22 5.18 16.16 -10.22
N ALA A 23 4.00 16.69 -9.88
CA ALA A 23 3.59 16.91 -8.49
C ALA A 23 3.22 15.60 -7.75
N CYS A 24 2.98 14.52 -8.48
CA CYS A 24 2.60 13.21 -7.94
C CYS A 24 3.74 12.18 -8.06
N THR A 25 4.97 12.52 -7.64
CA THR A 25 6.05 11.53 -7.53
C THR A 25 6.02 10.85 -6.16
N THR A 26 6.55 9.64 -6.08
CA THR A 26 6.94 9.04 -4.80
C THR A 26 7.88 10.01 -4.08
N VAL A 27 7.47 10.42 -2.88
CA VAL A 27 8.28 11.24 -1.97
C VAL A 27 8.64 10.41 -0.75
N GLY A 28 9.85 10.60 -0.25
CA GLY A 28 10.38 9.85 0.89
C GLY A 28 11.37 8.75 0.46
N PRO A 29 12.09 8.18 1.42
CA PRO A 29 13.05 7.12 1.16
C PRO A 29 12.35 5.82 0.76
N ASP A 30 13.03 4.99 -0.02
CA ASP A 30 12.60 3.61 -0.25
C ASP A 30 12.58 2.87 1.08
N TYR A 31 11.40 2.37 1.47
CA TYR A 31 11.27 1.65 2.72
C TYR A 31 12.03 0.32 2.64
N HIS A 32 12.89 0.10 3.62
CA HIS A 32 13.51 -1.19 3.88
C HIS A 32 13.18 -1.62 5.31
N ALA A 33 12.78 -2.89 5.47
CA ALA A 33 12.52 -3.45 6.78
C ALA A 33 13.81 -3.44 7.64
N PRO A 34 13.83 -2.77 8.80
CA PRO A 34 15.00 -2.74 9.69
C PRO A 34 15.48 -4.14 10.06
N ASN A 35 16.75 -4.28 10.44
CA ASN A 35 17.30 -5.59 10.83
C ASN A 35 16.66 -6.10 12.13
N GLU A 36 16.35 -5.19 13.02
CA GLU A 36 15.68 -5.38 14.31
C GLU A 36 14.15 -5.39 14.22
N ALA A 37 13.58 -5.45 13.01
CA ALA A 37 12.13 -5.51 12.83
C ALA A 37 11.53 -6.71 13.58
N VAL A 38 10.40 -6.49 14.26
CA VAL A 38 9.76 -7.52 15.09
C VAL A 38 9.45 -8.80 14.30
N VAL A 39 9.05 -8.67 13.03
CA VAL A 39 8.78 -9.80 12.13
C VAL A 39 9.98 -10.73 11.92
N LYS A 40 11.22 -10.22 12.09
CA LYS A 40 12.46 -10.99 11.95
C LYS A 40 12.90 -11.67 13.27
N ARG A 41 12.21 -11.41 14.39
CA ARG A 41 12.55 -12.01 15.68
C ARG A 41 12.01 -13.44 15.73
N ASP A 42 12.82 -14.40 16.17
CA ASP A 42 12.37 -15.79 16.33
C ASP A 42 11.13 -15.91 17.23
N ALA A 43 11.07 -15.09 18.29
CA ALA A 43 9.92 -15.04 19.20
C ALA A 43 8.60 -14.61 18.53
N ALA A 44 8.64 -13.89 17.40
CA ALA A 44 7.42 -13.50 16.68
C ALA A 44 6.77 -14.67 15.93
N ASN A 45 7.53 -15.74 15.66
CA ASN A 45 7.06 -16.97 15.03
C ASN A 45 6.95 -18.13 16.04
N ALA A 46 7.19 -17.86 17.32
CA ALA A 46 7.05 -18.84 18.39
C ALA A 46 5.57 -19.04 18.77
N PRO A 47 5.23 -20.17 19.43
CA PRO A 47 3.89 -20.37 19.98
C PRO A 47 3.48 -19.20 20.90
N PHE A 48 2.19 -18.83 20.84
CA PHE A 48 1.64 -17.80 21.71
C PHE A 48 1.80 -18.18 23.19
N MET A 49 2.43 -17.30 23.98
CA MET A 49 2.68 -17.56 25.40
C MET A 49 1.40 -17.72 26.24
N GLY A 50 0.28 -17.11 25.83
CA GLY A 50 -1.02 -17.17 26.52
C GLY A 50 -1.98 -18.26 26.01
N ALA A 51 -1.50 -19.17 25.16
CA ALA A 51 -2.33 -20.14 24.45
C ALA A 51 -2.63 -21.44 25.22
N THR A 52 -3.05 -21.35 26.48
CA THR A 52 -3.30 -22.55 27.31
C THR A 52 -4.32 -23.49 26.66
N GLU A 53 -5.39 -22.93 26.08
CA GLU A 53 -6.50 -23.69 25.47
C GLU A 53 -6.40 -23.78 23.92
N GLN A 54 -5.31 -23.29 23.31
CA GLN A 54 -5.08 -23.23 21.85
C GLN A 54 -6.33 -22.97 20.98
N PRO A 55 -7.07 -21.85 21.18
CA PRO A 55 -8.29 -21.56 20.40
C PRO A 55 -8.01 -21.08 18.97
N PHE A 56 -6.83 -21.36 18.39
CA PHE A 56 -6.41 -20.96 17.06
C PHE A 56 -5.77 -22.14 16.32
N LYS A 57 -5.69 -22.01 14.99
CA LYS A 57 -4.91 -22.91 14.13
C LYS A 57 -3.68 -22.18 13.62
N SER A 58 -2.52 -22.82 13.68
CA SER A 58 -1.26 -22.29 13.12
C SER A 58 -1.09 -22.59 11.63
N ASP A 59 -2.05 -23.28 11.02
CA ASP A 59 -2.08 -23.52 9.58
C ASP A 59 -2.13 -22.18 8.82
N PRO A 60 -1.51 -22.09 7.63
CA PRO A 60 -1.68 -20.91 6.78
C PRO A 60 -3.15 -20.66 6.49
N LEU A 61 -3.54 -19.39 6.49
CA LEU A 61 -4.89 -19.02 6.09
C LEU A 61 -5.13 -19.42 4.62
N PRO A 62 -6.34 -19.89 4.28
CA PRO A 62 -6.68 -20.10 2.88
C PRO A 62 -6.65 -18.77 2.12
N ALA A 63 -6.47 -18.82 0.79
CA ALA A 63 -6.38 -17.61 -0.04
C ALA A 63 -7.64 -16.72 0.11
N ASP A 64 -8.79 -17.36 0.30
CA ASP A 64 -10.11 -16.79 0.53
C ASP A 64 -10.49 -16.78 2.03
N TRP A 65 -9.54 -16.41 2.89
CA TRP A 65 -9.70 -16.39 4.36
C TRP A 65 -10.96 -15.67 4.86
N TRP A 66 -11.48 -14.70 4.11
CA TRP A 66 -12.71 -13.99 4.48
C TRP A 66 -13.94 -14.92 4.52
N ARG A 67 -13.92 -16.05 3.80
CA ARG A 67 -15.01 -17.06 3.84
C ARG A 67 -15.13 -17.78 5.17
N LEU A 68 -14.11 -17.72 6.02
CA LEU A 68 -14.18 -18.25 7.39
C LEU A 68 -15.28 -17.56 8.22
N TYR A 69 -15.66 -16.33 7.84
CA TYR A 69 -16.76 -15.59 8.46
C TYR A 69 -18.15 -16.06 8.00
N GLN A 70 -18.25 -16.83 6.91
CA GLN A 70 -19.52 -17.34 6.36
C GLN A 70 -20.54 -16.23 6.06
N ASP A 71 -20.08 -15.09 5.54
CA ASP A 71 -20.91 -13.92 5.24
C ASP A 71 -21.07 -13.71 3.71
N PRO A 72 -22.27 -13.97 3.15
CA PRO A 72 -22.55 -13.76 1.73
C PRO A 72 -22.45 -12.30 1.26
N LEU A 73 -22.57 -11.31 2.15
CA LEU A 73 -22.35 -9.91 1.81
C LEU A 73 -20.85 -9.63 1.68
N LEU A 74 -20.05 -10.14 2.61
CA LEU A 74 -18.59 -10.00 2.56
C LEU A 74 -18.02 -10.62 1.28
N ASP A 75 -18.55 -11.78 0.87
CA ASP A 75 -18.18 -12.41 -0.40
C ASP A 75 -18.46 -11.52 -1.62
N LYS A 76 -19.52 -10.72 -1.60
CA LYS A 76 -19.85 -9.81 -2.70
C LYS A 76 -18.99 -8.55 -2.70
N LEU A 77 -18.48 -8.12 -1.55
CA LEU A 77 -17.68 -6.90 -1.43
C LEU A 77 -16.23 -7.10 -1.86
N ILE A 78 -15.72 -8.32 -1.75
CA ILE A 78 -14.33 -8.66 -2.11
C ILE A 78 -14.21 -9.06 -3.60
N ALA A 79 -15.31 -9.47 -4.23
CA ALA A 79 -15.37 -9.94 -5.62
C ALA A 79 -15.01 -8.89 -6.68
#